data_AF-A0A2V4VSQ0-F1
#
_entry.id   AF-A0A2V4VSQ0-F1
#
_cell.length_a   1.000
_cell.length_b   1.000
_cell.length_c   1.000
_cell.angle_alpha   90.00
_cell.angle_beta   90.00
_cell.angle_gamma   90.00
#
_symmetry.space_group_name_H-M   'P 1'
#
loop_
_entity.id
_entity.type
_entity.pdbx_description
1 polymer ?
#
loop_
_entity_poly.entity_id
_entity_poly.type
_entity_poly.pdbx_seq_one_letter_code
_entity_poly.pdbx_strand_id
1 'polypeptide(L)' 'KLGKDDAIIVYCGSGVSACPNVIALEEAGFSNVRLYSGSWSDWVSYEENPVATGEE' A
#
# COMPACT_ATOMS: atom_id res chain seq x y z
N LYS A 1 8.93 2.65 -13.44
CA LYS A 1 9.28 3.83 -12.60
C LYS A 1 7.97 4.53 -12.26
N LEU A 2 7.70 4.81 -10.99
CA LEU A 2 6.44 5.44 -10.57
C LEU A 2 6.39 6.92 -11.03
N GLY A 3 5.28 7.32 -11.64
CA GLY A 3 4.92 8.69 -11.95
C GLY A 3 4.44 9.45 -10.71
N LYS A 4 4.56 10.77 -10.71
CA LYS A 4 4.15 11.61 -9.57
C LYS A 4 2.64 11.64 -9.33
N ASP A 5 1.86 11.37 -10.37
CA ASP A 5 0.40 11.39 -10.35
C ASP A 5 -0.21 9.98 -10.38
N ASP A 6 0.63 8.93 -10.38
CA ASP A 6 0.18 7.54 -10.33
C ASP A 6 -0.62 7.30 -9.06
N ALA A 7 -1.68 6.48 -9.16
CA ALA A 7 -2.41 6.01 -7.99
C ALA A 7 -1.55 5.02 -7.21
N ILE A 8 -1.07 5.43 -6.03
CA ILE A 8 -0.21 4.62 -5.17
C ILE A 8 -0.99 4.19 -3.94
N ILE A 9 -1.10 2.88 -3.73
CA ILE A 9 -1.64 2.29 -2.51
C ILE A 9 -0.48 1.71 -1.70
N VAL A 10 -0.34 2.13 -0.45
CA VAL A 10 0.63 1.55 0.49
C VAL A 10 -0.09 0.70 1.53
N TYR A 11 0.53 -0.42 1.89
CA TYR A 11 0.03 -1.36 2.89
C TYR A 11 1.20 -2.09 3.57
N CYS A 12 0.94 -2.75 4.69
CA CYS A 12 1.89 -3.64 5.34
C CYS A 12 1.16 -4.86 5.93
N GLY A 13 1.54 -5.34 7.11
CA GLY A 13 0.77 -6.36 7.83
C GLY A 13 -0.58 -5.83 8.34
N SER A 14 -0.53 -4.75 9.12
CA SER A 14 -1.68 -4.19 9.86
C SER A 14 -1.85 -2.67 9.68
N GLY A 15 -1.29 -2.10 8.61
CA GLY A 15 -1.39 -0.68 8.26
C GLY A 15 -0.35 0.23 8.94
N VAL A 16 0.07 -0.07 10.16
CA VAL A 16 0.89 0.86 10.98
C VAL A 16 2.23 1.20 10.32
N SER A 17 2.99 0.19 9.88
CA SER A 17 4.31 0.41 9.27
C SER A 17 4.25 1.09 7.89
N ALA A 18 3.08 1.11 7.24
CA ALA A 18 2.89 1.76 5.95
C ALA A 18 2.60 3.27 6.08
N CYS A 19 2.15 3.74 7.25
CA CYS A 19 1.90 5.16 7.52
C CYS A 19 3.07 6.10 7.17
N PRO A 20 4.32 5.87 7.61
CA PRO A 20 5.43 6.76 7.26
C PRO A 20 5.71 6.81 5.76
N ASN A 21 5.36 5.76 5.00
CA ASN A 21 5.55 5.76 3.55
C ASN A 21 4.62 6.73 2.83
N VAL A 22 3.40 6.95 3.36
CA VAL A 22 2.48 7.98 2.81
C VAL A 22 3.15 9.35 2.90
N ILE A 23 3.62 9.72 4.09
CA ILE A 23 4.27 11.00 4.35
C ILE A 23 5.53 11.14 3.49
N ALA A 24 6.37 10.10 3.42
CA ALA A 24 7.58 10.13 2.62
C ALA A 24 7.30 10.31 1.12
N LEU A 25 6.22 9.71 0.59
CA LEU A 25 5.81 9.87 -0.80
C LEU A 25 5.22 11.27 -1.06
N GLU A 26 4.40 11.79 -0.15
CA GLU A 26 3.88 13.16 -0.23
C GLU A 26 5.02 14.19 -0.23
N GLU A 27 5.98 14.07 0.69
CA GLU A 27 7.20 14.91 0.74
C GLU A 27 8.07 14.77 -0.52
N ALA A 28 8.10 13.57 -1.12
CA ALA A 28 8.76 13.35 -2.39
C ALA A 28 7.97 13.91 -3.59
N GLY A 29 6.80 14.51 -3.39
CA GLY A 29 5.97 15.16 -4.42
C GLY A 29 5.05 14.22 -5.18
N PHE A 30 4.71 13.05 -4.62
CA PHE A 30 3.65 12.20 -5.16
C PHE A 30 2.29 12.71 -4.67
N SER A 31 1.34 12.87 -5.58
CA SER A 31 0.09 13.60 -5.33
C SER A 31 -1.11 12.68 -5.07
N ASN A 32 -1.04 11.40 -5.45
CA ASN A 32 -2.16 10.45 -5.38
C ASN A 32 -1.79 9.18 -4.58
N VAL A 33 -1.42 9.39 -3.32
CA VAL A 33 -1.02 8.32 -2.39
C VAL A 33 -2.13 8.04 -1.40
N ARG A 34 -2.45 6.76 -1.15
CA ARG A 34 -3.45 6.35 -0.16
C ARG A 34 -2.95 5.17 0.67
N LEU A 35 -3.28 5.19 1.96
CA LEU A 35 -3.06 4.06 2.86
C LEU A 35 -4.23 3.09 2.78
N TYR A 36 -3.96 1.81 2.53
CA TYR A 36 -4.89 0.75 2.83
C TYR A 36 -4.71 0.31 4.29
N SER A 37 -5.52 0.88 5.17
CA SER A 37 -5.40 0.72 6.63
C SER A 37 -5.59 -0.72 7.09
N GLY A 38 -6.52 -1.46 6.49
CA GLY A 38 -6.76 -2.87 6.77
C GLY A 38 -5.56 -3.76 6.41
N SER A 39 -4.83 -3.38 5.35
CA SER A 39 -3.57 -4.01 4.97
C SER A 39 -3.71 -5.53 4.76
N TRP A 40 -2.63 -6.28 4.92
CA TRP A 40 -2.66 -7.73 4.75
C TRP A 40 -3.71 -8.42 5.63
N SER A 41 -3.84 -8.01 6.89
CA SER A 41 -4.82 -8.60 7.82
C SER A 41 -6.26 -8.49 7.32
N ASP A 42 -6.66 -7.37 6.73
CA ASP A 42 -7.98 -7.22 6.10
C ASP A 42 -8.04 -8.00 4.78
N TRP A 43 -7.01 -7.92 3.93
CA TRP A 43 -7.01 -8.58 2.62
C TRP A 43 -7.23 -10.09 2.71
N VAL A 44 -6.56 -10.77 3.65
CA VAL A 44 -6.69 -12.22 3.84
C VAL A 44 -7.95 -12.66 4.57
N SER A 45 -8.76 -11.71 5.06
CA SER A 45 -10.04 -12.04 5.69
C SER A 45 -11.12 -12.43 4.66
N TYR A 46 -10.85 -12.21 3.37
CA TYR A 46 -11.72 -12.58 2.24
C TYR A 46 -11.03 -13.67 1.42
N GLU A 47 -11.57 -14.89 1.44
CA GLU A 47 -10.96 -16.07 0.79
C GLU A 47 -10.90 -15.93 -0.75
N GLU A 48 -11.79 -15.13 -1.34
CA GLU A 48 -11.84 -14.88 -2.77
C GLU A 48 -10.73 -13.95 -3.28
N ASN A 49 -10.03 -13.24 -2.39
CA ASN A 49 -9.00 -12.30 -2.79
C ASN A 49 -7.76 -13.02 -3.35
N PRO A 50 -7.21 -12.58 -4.49
CA PRO A 50 -6.00 -13.19 -5.04
C PRO A 50 -4.80 -12.93 -4.12
N VAL A 51 -3.96 -13.96 -3.97
CA VAL A 51 -2.72 -13.91 -3.20
C VAL A 51 -1.57 -14.42 -4.07
N ALA A 52 -0.57 -13.57 -4.30
CA ALA A 52 0.68 -13.98 -4.91
C ALA A 52 1.62 -14.57 -3.84
N THR A 53 2.38 -15.62 -4.18
CA THR A 53 3.41 -16.23 -3.33
C THR A 53 4.64 -16.56 -4.17
N GLY A 54 5.82 -16.67 -3.55
CA GLY A 54 7.10 -16.87 -4.25
C GLY A 54 7.88 -15.57 -4.47
N GLU A 55 8.91 -15.63 -5.30
CA GLU A 55 9.69 -14.46 -5.73
C GLU A 55 9.08 -13.81 -6.97
N GLU A 56 9.30 -12.50 -7.15
CA GLU A 56 8.87 -11.72 -8.33
C GLU A 56 9.85 -11.82 -9.52
#